data_AF-A0A080YXJ9-F1
#
_entry.id   AF-A0A080YXJ9-F1
#
_cell.length_a   1.000
_cell.length_b   1.000
_cell.length_c   1.000
_cell.angle_alpha   90.00
_cell.angle_beta   90.00
_cell.angle_gamma   90.00
#
_symmetry.space_group_name_H-M   'P 1'
#
loop_
_entity.id
_entity.type
_entity.pdbx_description
1 polymer ?
#
loop_
_entity_poly.entity_id
_entity_poly.type
_entity_poly.pdbx_seq_one_letter_code
_entity_poly.pdbx_strand_id
1 'polypeptide(L)'
;MVDNGFKFKTPTARTISSLPAMKPVITADSITHILRSDQIDTCYRKVVALQRKLNTVSENALAVNIPGFGVYSTKTLRTMKAWHAATKTNKLVEKALTWVNTIDFTLAMPSSFKVDEHPELIAKVKSIPLSSRKAELLDLVGKTCLSDDTINTVMAKLFGPRSNVMIVDPWLIGSIESNNSR
;
A
#
# COMPACT_ATOMS: atom_id res chain seq x y z
N MET A 1 14.55 13.07 2.98
CA MET A 1 14.17 12.93 1.55
C MET A 1 14.53 14.26 0.90
N VAL A 2 15.56 14.29 0.06
CA VAL A 2 16.11 15.54 -0.48
C VAL A 2 15.13 16.07 -1.54
N ASP A 3 14.54 17.24 -1.29
CA ASP A 3 13.62 17.92 -2.19
C ASP A 3 14.47 18.66 -3.24
N ASN A 4 14.92 17.94 -4.26
CA ASN A 4 15.59 18.57 -5.39
C ASN A 4 14.55 19.41 -6.15
N GLY A 5 14.73 20.74 -6.13
CA GLY A 5 13.80 21.80 -6.54
C GLY A 5 13.32 21.84 -8.01
N PHE A 6 13.12 20.69 -8.65
CA PHE A 6 12.42 20.60 -9.93
C PHE A 6 10.90 20.58 -9.70
N LYS A 7 10.26 21.74 -9.84
CA LYS A 7 8.80 21.84 -9.80
C LYS A 7 8.18 20.97 -10.91
N PHE A 8 7.28 20.06 -10.53
CA PHE A 8 6.54 19.24 -11.48
C PHE A 8 5.63 20.11 -12.35
N LYS A 9 5.99 20.25 -13.62
CA LYS A 9 5.26 21.04 -14.61
C LYS A 9 4.21 20.18 -15.31
N THR A 10 3.21 20.83 -15.89
CA THR A 10 2.09 20.17 -16.57
C THR A 10 2.57 19.16 -17.62
N PRO A 11 2.30 17.86 -17.45
CA PRO A 11 2.70 16.85 -18.40
C PRO A 11 1.86 16.94 -19.69
N THR A 12 2.48 16.59 -20.82
CA THR A 12 1.81 16.54 -22.13
C THR A 12 1.95 15.14 -22.72
N ALA A 13 0.81 14.47 -22.95
CA ALA A 13 0.79 13.19 -23.66
C ALA A 13 1.00 13.41 -25.16
N ARG A 14 1.76 12.53 -25.80
CA ARG A 14 2.03 12.53 -27.24
C ARG A 14 2.08 11.11 -27.76
N THR A 15 1.80 10.93 -29.04
CA THR A 15 2.09 9.67 -29.75
C THR A 15 3.60 9.56 -29.95
N ILE A 16 4.17 8.38 -29.77
CA ILE A 16 5.61 8.16 -29.91
C ILE A 16 6.07 8.51 -31.34
N SER A 17 5.27 8.21 -32.36
CA SER A 17 5.56 8.54 -33.76
C SER A 17 5.60 10.04 -34.07
N SER A 18 5.03 10.90 -33.21
CA SER A 18 5.06 12.36 -33.38
C SER A 18 6.14 13.05 -32.55
N LEU A 19 7.01 12.27 -31.89
CA LEU A 19 8.14 12.82 -31.15
C LEU A 19 9.30 13.17 -32.10
N PRO A 20 9.97 14.31 -31.91
CA PRO A 20 11.20 14.63 -32.63
C PRO A 20 12.28 13.59 -32.33
N ALA A 21 13.07 13.19 -33.33
CA ALA A 21 14.15 12.21 -33.20
C ALA A 21 15.16 12.51 -32.08
N MET A 22 15.31 13.79 -31.70
CA MET A 22 16.20 14.25 -30.63
C MET A 22 15.67 14.06 -29.20
N LYS A 23 14.44 13.57 -29.00
CA LYS A 23 13.90 13.33 -27.65
C LYS A 23 13.74 11.83 -27.41
N PRO A 24 14.79 11.13 -26.96
CA PRO A 24 14.70 9.71 -26.68
C PRO A 24 13.67 9.45 -25.59
N VAL A 25 12.84 8.44 -25.82
CA VAL A 25 11.88 7.97 -24.81
C VAL A 25 12.64 7.19 -23.76
N ILE A 26 12.53 7.60 -22.50
CA ILE A 26 13.18 6.96 -21.36
C ILE A 26 12.53 5.58 -21.18
N THR A 27 13.33 4.53 -21.35
CA THR A 27 12.97 3.13 -21.09
C THR A 27 13.13 2.81 -19.60
N ALA A 28 12.70 1.61 -19.19
CA ALA A 28 12.80 1.18 -17.79
C ALA A 28 14.25 1.15 -17.28
N ASP A 29 15.20 0.76 -18.12
CA ASP A 29 16.61 0.63 -17.73
C ASP A 29 17.31 1.97 -17.55
N SER A 30 16.77 3.04 -18.15
CA SER A 30 17.29 4.41 -18.07
C SER A 30 16.56 5.26 -17.04
N ILE A 31 15.75 4.66 -16.16
CA ILE A 31 15.08 5.39 -15.08
C ILE A 31 16.13 5.87 -14.07
N THR A 32 16.38 7.17 -14.03
CA THR A 32 17.24 7.81 -13.03
C THR A 32 16.48 8.35 -11.82
N HIS A 33 15.16 8.53 -11.96
CA HIS A 33 14.31 9.06 -10.90
C HIS A 33 12.89 8.49 -10.98
N ILE A 34 12.36 8.04 -9.83
CA ILE A 34 10.97 7.61 -9.68
C ILE A 34 10.08 8.81 -9.37
N LEU A 35 9.14 9.10 -10.29
CA LEU A 35 8.10 10.10 -10.08
C LEU A 35 7.23 9.74 -8.88
N ARG A 36 6.69 10.72 -8.16
CA ARG A 36 5.74 10.46 -7.06
C ARG A 36 4.42 9.89 -7.58
N SER A 37 3.68 9.18 -6.72
CA SER A 37 2.42 8.53 -7.13
C SER A 37 1.39 9.52 -7.70
N ASP A 38 1.23 10.70 -7.10
CA ASP A 38 0.34 11.78 -7.56
C ASP A 38 0.71 12.31 -8.96
N GLN A 39 2.01 12.38 -9.22
CA GLN A 39 2.56 12.81 -10.51
C GLN A 39 2.32 11.76 -11.60
N ILE A 40 2.50 10.48 -11.26
CA ILE A 40 2.21 9.35 -12.16
C ILE A 40 0.72 9.33 -12.53
N ASP A 41 -0.18 9.50 -11.56
CA ASP A 41 -1.63 9.54 -11.81
C ASP A 41 -2.02 10.74 -12.69
N THR A 42 -1.35 11.88 -12.52
CA THR A 42 -1.51 13.04 -13.41
C THR A 42 -1.06 12.75 -14.84
N CYS A 43 0.03 12.01 -15.03
CA CYS A 43 0.48 11.56 -16.34
C CYS A 43 -0.52 10.61 -16.99
N TYR A 44 -1.04 9.63 -16.23
CA TYR A 44 -2.06 8.69 -16.73
C TYR A 44 -3.35 9.40 -17.16
N ARG A 45 -3.81 10.41 -16.41
CA ARG A 45 -4.96 11.22 -16.82
C ARG A 45 -4.77 11.87 -18.20
N LYS A 46 -3.55 12.34 -18.50
CA LYS A 46 -3.23 12.92 -19.83
C LYS A 46 -3.18 11.85 -20.92
N VAL A 47 -2.64 10.67 -20.63
CA VAL A 47 -2.63 9.53 -21.56
C VAL A 47 -4.05 9.12 -21.91
N VAL A 48 -4.91 8.90 -20.92
CA VAL A 48 -6.32 8.54 -21.12
C VAL A 48 -7.08 9.62 -21.89
N ALA A 49 -6.86 10.89 -21.58
CA ALA A 49 -7.48 12.00 -22.32
C ALA A 49 -7.07 12.00 -23.80
N LEU A 50 -5.79 11.72 -24.10
CA LEU A 50 -5.31 11.63 -25.48
C LEU A 50 -5.85 10.38 -26.19
N GLN A 51 -5.90 9.23 -25.53
CA GLN A 51 -6.49 8.01 -26.08
C GLN A 51 -7.95 8.21 -26.47
N ARG A 52 -8.74 8.83 -25.59
CA ARG A 52 -10.15 9.17 -25.87
C ARG A 52 -10.30 10.15 -27.03
N LYS A 53 -9.31 11.01 -27.27
CA LYS A 53 -9.32 11.93 -28.42
C LYS A 53 -8.99 11.21 -29.72
N LEU A 54 -8.14 10.19 -29.69
CA LEU A 54 -7.63 9.51 -30.87
C LEU A 54 -8.37 8.19 -31.21
N ASN A 55 -9.22 7.68 -30.31
CA ASN A 55 -10.08 6.49 -30.42
C ASN A 55 -9.43 5.14 -30.78
N THR A 56 -8.23 5.11 -31.38
CA THR A 56 -7.61 3.90 -31.95
C THR A 56 -6.16 3.66 -31.49
N VAL A 57 -5.61 4.55 -30.66
CA VAL A 57 -4.19 4.49 -30.28
C VAL A 57 -4.00 3.66 -29.01
N SER A 58 -3.22 2.58 -29.15
CA SER A 58 -2.77 1.75 -28.03
C SER A 58 -2.01 2.57 -27.00
N GLU A 59 -2.21 2.26 -25.70
CA GLU A 59 -1.49 2.91 -24.60
C GLU A 59 0.03 2.83 -24.79
N ASN A 60 0.52 1.73 -25.35
CA ASN A 60 1.95 1.50 -25.57
C ASN A 60 2.55 2.38 -26.68
N ALA A 61 1.70 2.94 -27.55
CA ALA A 61 2.12 3.87 -28.60
C ALA A 61 2.18 5.33 -28.11
N LEU A 62 1.91 5.57 -26.82
CA LEU A 62 1.90 6.88 -26.20
C LEU A 62 3.07 7.07 -25.24
N ALA A 63 3.48 8.34 -25.12
CA ALA A 63 4.47 8.79 -24.17
C ALA A 63 4.04 10.11 -23.53
N VAL A 64 4.63 10.43 -22.39
CA VAL A 64 4.36 11.66 -21.65
C VAL A 64 5.63 12.48 -21.56
N ASN A 65 5.59 13.68 -22.13
CA ASN A 65 6.66 14.66 -21.97
C ASN A 65 6.40 15.49 -20.71
N ILE A 66 7.35 15.47 -19.79
CA ILE A 66 7.34 16.21 -18.54
C ILE A 66 8.48 17.23 -18.61
N PRO A 67 8.17 18.53 -18.70
CA PRO A 67 9.20 19.56 -18.80
C PRO A 67 10.16 19.50 -17.61
N GLY A 68 11.46 19.37 -17.89
CA GLY A 68 12.52 19.25 -16.88
C GLY A 68 12.85 17.82 -16.44
N PHE A 69 12.05 16.81 -16.82
CA PHE A 69 12.28 15.41 -16.46
C PHE A 69 12.52 14.52 -17.70
N GLY A 70 11.85 14.83 -18.82
CA GLY A 70 12.03 14.11 -20.09
C GLY A 70 10.74 13.47 -20.60
N VAL A 71 10.90 12.54 -21.55
CA VAL A 71 9.78 11.84 -22.20
C VAL A 71 9.73 10.40 -21.70
N TYR A 72 8.64 10.02 -21.03
CA TYR A 72 8.45 8.68 -20.49
C TYR A 72 7.45 7.89 -21.30
N SER A 73 7.78 6.64 -21.63
CA SER A 73 6.77 5.73 -22.18
C SER A 73 5.73 5.37 -21.12
N THR A 74 4.53 4.96 -21.54
CA THR A 74 3.51 4.41 -20.64
C THR A 74 3.98 3.14 -19.92
N LYS A 75 4.82 2.32 -20.56
CA LYS A 75 5.48 1.16 -19.92
C LYS A 75 6.39 1.60 -18.77
N THR A 76 7.20 2.64 -18.98
CA THR A 76 8.09 3.20 -17.95
C THR A 76 7.29 3.76 -16.77
N LEU A 77 6.21 4.50 -17.04
CA LEU A 77 5.30 4.99 -15.99
C LEU A 77 4.65 3.83 -15.21
N ARG A 78 4.31 2.73 -15.89
CA ARG A 78 3.76 1.52 -15.26
C ARG A 78 4.77 0.87 -14.32
N THR A 79 6.03 0.78 -14.74
CA THR A 79 7.12 0.28 -13.88
C THR A 79 7.26 1.13 -12.62
N MET A 80 7.24 2.46 -12.73
CA MET A 80 7.29 3.35 -11.57
C MET A 80 6.06 3.16 -10.65
N LYS A 81 4.87 2.98 -11.22
CA LYS A 81 3.65 2.70 -10.45
C LYS A 81 3.76 1.37 -9.70
N ALA A 82 4.29 0.33 -10.34
CA ALA A 82 4.54 -0.97 -9.72
C ALA A 82 5.56 -0.86 -8.58
N TRP A 83 6.60 -0.02 -8.73
CA TRP A 83 7.57 0.25 -7.68
C TRP A 83 6.92 0.87 -6.43
N HIS A 84 6.01 1.85 -6.60
CA HIS A 84 5.28 2.42 -5.47
C HIS A 84 4.40 1.39 -4.76
N ALA A 85 3.70 0.55 -5.53
CA ALA A 85 2.87 -0.52 -4.98
C ALA A 85 3.72 -1.51 -4.16
N ALA A 86 4.84 -1.99 -4.72
CA ALA A 86 5.76 -2.89 -4.03
C ALA A 86 6.35 -2.26 -2.75
N THR A 87 6.74 -0.98 -2.81
CA THR A 87 7.27 -0.24 -1.66
C THR A 87 6.23 -0.11 -0.54
N LYS A 88 4.96 0.15 -0.91
CA LYS A 88 3.84 0.19 0.06
C LYS A 88 3.65 -1.17 0.73
N THR A 89 3.60 -2.26 -0.05
CA THR A 89 3.49 -3.63 0.48
C THR A 89 4.66 -3.95 1.41
N ASN A 90 5.89 -3.60 1.03
CA ASN A 90 7.07 -3.84 1.85
C ASN A 90 6.97 -3.15 3.22
N LYS A 91 6.51 -1.89 3.27
CA LYS A 91 6.28 -1.17 4.53
C LYS A 91 5.26 -1.86 5.43
N LEU A 92 4.18 -2.41 4.85
CA LEU A 92 3.17 -3.14 5.60
C LEU A 92 3.74 -4.44 6.17
N VAL A 93 4.53 -5.17 5.38
CA VAL A 93 5.23 -6.38 5.83
C VAL A 93 6.17 -6.05 7.00
N GLU A 94 7.00 -5.02 6.89
CA GLU A 94 7.90 -4.59 7.98
C GLU A 94 7.15 -4.23 9.26
N LYS A 95 6.01 -3.53 9.14
CA LYS A 95 5.14 -3.21 10.27
C LYS A 95 4.56 -4.48 10.92
N ALA A 96 4.08 -5.42 10.11
CA ALA A 96 3.54 -6.68 10.59
C ALA A 96 4.60 -7.52 11.30
N LEU A 97 5.81 -7.60 10.74
CA LEU A 97 6.93 -8.32 11.37
C LEU A 97 7.34 -7.69 12.70
N THR A 98 7.41 -6.36 12.76
CA THR A 98 7.65 -5.64 14.03
C THR A 98 6.59 -6.00 15.05
N TRP A 99 5.31 -5.99 14.67
CA TRP A 99 4.22 -6.33 15.59
C TRP A 99 4.27 -7.78 16.07
N VAL A 100 4.49 -8.75 15.17
CA VAL A 100 4.61 -10.17 15.55
C VAL A 100 5.73 -10.38 16.57
N ASN A 101 6.86 -9.70 16.42
CA ASN A 101 7.97 -9.79 17.36
C ASN A 101 7.68 -9.17 18.75
N THR A 102 6.59 -8.42 18.91
CA THR A 102 6.16 -7.89 20.22
C THR A 102 5.18 -8.80 20.95
N ILE A 103 4.70 -9.87 20.32
CA ILE A 103 3.74 -10.78 20.93
C ILE A 103 4.47 -11.67 21.94
N ASP A 104 4.08 -11.58 23.20
CA ASP A 104 4.51 -12.50 24.24
C ASP A 104 3.62 -13.76 24.25
N PHE A 105 4.08 -14.81 23.58
CA PHE A 105 3.41 -16.10 23.54
C PHE A 105 3.49 -16.89 24.87
N THR A 106 4.27 -16.42 25.84
CA THR A 106 4.38 -17.05 27.17
C THR A 106 3.26 -16.62 28.12
N LEU A 107 2.53 -15.56 27.78
CA LEU A 107 1.42 -15.06 28.57
C LEU A 107 0.31 -16.12 28.70
N ALA A 108 -0.11 -16.39 29.93
CA ALA A 108 -1.19 -17.33 30.20
C ALA A 108 -2.53 -16.80 29.66
N MET A 109 -2.95 -17.34 28.50
CA MET A 109 -4.21 -17.00 27.85
C MET A 109 -5.25 -18.12 27.99
N PRO A 110 -6.55 -17.79 28.13
CA PRO A 110 -7.61 -18.80 28.05
C PRO A 110 -7.53 -19.54 26.72
N SER A 111 -7.80 -20.85 26.72
CA SER A 111 -7.60 -21.76 25.57
C SER A 111 -8.26 -21.29 24.27
N SER A 112 -9.36 -20.55 24.36
CA SER A 112 -10.10 -20.03 23.20
C SER A 112 -9.51 -18.79 22.54
N PHE A 113 -8.60 -18.12 23.23
CA PHE A 113 -7.87 -16.96 22.73
C PHE A 113 -6.40 -17.28 22.50
N LYS A 114 -5.97 -18.49 22.86
CA LYS A 114 -4.60 -18.94 22.69
C LYS A 114 -4.34 -19.15 21.21
N VAL A 115 -3.39 -18.40 20.68
CA VAL A 115 -2.83 -18.59 19.34
C VAL A 115 -1.45 -19.19 19.52
N ASP A 116 -1.21 -20.34 18.93
CA ASP A 116 0.11 -20.96 18.98
C ASP A 116 1.10 -20.16 18.13
N GLU A 117 2.31 -19.99 18.64
CA GLU A 117 3.39 -19.39 17.89
C GLU A 117 3.67 -20.24 16.64
N HIS A 118 3.77 -19.59 15.49
CA HIS A 118 4.09 -20.24 14.23
C HIS A 118 5.51 -19.84 13.80
N PRO A 119 6.55 -20.62 14.13
CA PRO A 119 7.95 -20.20 13.98
C PRO A 119 8.34 -19.85 12.54
N GLU A 120 7.72 -20.53 11.57
CA GLU A 120 7.97 -20.29 10.15
C GLU A 120 7.23 -19.07 9.56
N LEU A 121 6.35 -18.40 10.31
CA LEU A 121 5.49 -17.33 9.79
C LEU A 121 6.33 -16.19 9.19
N ILE A 122 7.34 -15.73 9.92
CA ILE A 122 8.24 -14.66 9.48
C ILE A 122 8.97 -15.06 8.21
N ALA A 123 9.51 -16.28 8.15
CA ALA A 123 10.22 -16.79 6.98
C ALA A 123 9.28 -16.90 5.76
N LYS A 124 8.07 -17.43 5.95
CA LYS A 124 7.05 -17.53 4.90
C LYS A 124 6.66 -16.16 4.37
N VAL A 125 6.39 -15.19 5.24
CA VAL A 125 6.04 -13.82 4.84
C VAL A 125 7.17 -13.15 4.06
N LYS A 126 8.43 -13.27 4.52
CA LYS A 126 9.61 -12.74 3.82
C LYS A 126 9.86 -13.38 2.45
N SER A 127 9.45 -14.63 2.26
CA SER A 127 9.60 -15.35 0.98
C SER A 127 8.60 -14.94 -0.10
N ILE A 128 7.56 -14.17 0.26
CA ILE A 128 6.50 -13.78 -0.69
C ILE A 128 7.02 -12.67 -1.62
N PRO A 129 7.04 -12.89 -2.94
CA PRO A 129 7.44 -11.82 -3.86
C PRO A 129 6.44 -10.65 -3.79
N LEU A 130 6.96 -9.42 -3.68
CA LEU A 130 6.17 -8.19 -3.44
C LEU A 130 5.12 -7.90 -4.53
N SER A 131 5.39 -8.32 -5.77
CA SER A 131 4.51 -8.16 -6.92
C SER A 131 3.70 -9.43 -7.27
N SER A 132 3.63 -10.39 -6.35
CA SER A 132 2.87 -11.63 -6.56
C SER A 132 1.39 -11.49 -6.19
N ARG A 133 0.55 -12.35 -6.76
CA ARG A 133 -0.86 -12.49 -6.37
C ARG A 133 -1.03 -12.78 -4.88
N LYS A 134 -0.09 -13.47 -4.25
CA LYS A 134 -0.10 -13.74 -2.80
C LYS A 134 0.05 -12.44 -2.00
N ALA A 135 0.90 -11.52 -2.44
CA ALA A 135 1.04 -10.20 -1.82
C ALA A 135 -0.23 -9.36 -1.98
N GLU A 136 -0.89 -9.42 -3.15
CA GLU A 136 -2.18 -8.75 -3.36
C GLU A 136 -3.29 -9.29 -2.45
N LEU A 137 -3.35 -10.62 -2.25
CA LEU A 137 -4.32 -11.23 -1.35
C LEU A 137 -4.04 -10.85 0.11
N LEU A 138 -2.77 -10.78 0.52
CA LEU A 138 -2.39 -10.29 1.84
C LEU A 138 -2.78 -8.83 2.06
N ASP A 139 -2.55 -7.95 1.07
CA ASP A 139 -3.00 -6.55 1.12
C ASP A 139 -4.53 -6.45 1.16
N LEU A 140 -5.26 -7.34 0.48
CA LEU A 140 -6.72 -7.39 0.54
C LEU A 140 -7.23 -7.80 1.92
N VAL A 141 -6.70 -8.88 2.49
CA VAL A 141 -7.10 -9.40 3.81
C VAL A 141 -6.67 -8.45 4.94
N GLY A 142 -5.51 -7.79 4.80
CA GLY A 142 -4.99 -6.83 5.78
C GLY A 142 -5.64 -5.45 5.76
N LYS A 143 -6.44 -5.10 4.73
CA LYS A 143 -7.14 -3.80 4.64
C LYS A 143 -8.33 -3.67 5.58
N THR A 144 -8.91 -4.79 6.01
CA THR A 144 -10.03 -4.77 6.94
C THR A 144 -9.48 -4.85 8.36
N CYS A 145 -9.19 -3.70 8.96
CA CYS A 145 -9.31 -3.62 10.41
C CYS A 145 -10.79 -3.89 10.73
N LEU A 146 -11.06 -4.84 11.62
CA LEU A 146 -12.40 -4.97 12.17
C LEU A 146 -12.73 -3.66 12.89
N SER A 147 -13.87 -3.04 12.59
CA SER A 147 -14.31 -1.87 13.36
C SER A 147 -14.51 -2.26 14.82
N ASP A 148 -14.46 -1.31 15.74
CA ASP A 148 -14.71 -1.58 17.16
C ASP A 148 -16.06 -2.28 17.36
N ASP A 149 -17.09 -1.88 16.61
CA ASP A 149 -18.40 -2.56 16.58
C ASP A 149 -18.32 -4.01 16.10
N THR A 150 -17.51 -4.25 15.06
CA THR A 150 -17.32 -5.59 14.51
C THR A 150 -16.54 -6.47 15.48
N ILE A 151 -15.51 -5.93 16.14
CA ILE A 151 -14.76 -6.61 17.19
C ILE A 151 -15.68 -6.93 18.37
N ASN A 152 -16.43 -5.95 18.88
CA ASN A 152 -17.39 -6.16 19.98
C ASN A 152 -18.44 -7.21 19.62
N THR A 153 -18.96 -7.20 18.39
CA THR A 153 -19.91 -8.22 17.91
C THR A 153 -19.28 -9.61 17.83
N VAL A 154 -18.05 -9.71 17.30
CA VAL A 154 -17.31 -10.97 17.22
C VAL A 154 -17.00 -11.50 18.62
N MET A 155 -16.55 -10.63 19.53
CA MET A 155 -16.28 -11.00 20.91
C MET A 155 -17.57 -11.45 21.61
N ALA A 156 -18.68 -10.72 21.45
CA ALA A 156 -19.99 -11.09 22.01
C ALA A 156 -20.48 -12.44 21.50
N LYS A 157 -20.30 -12.73 20.21
CA LYS A 157 -20.70 -14.03 19.65
C LYS A 157 -19.79 -15.18 20.09
N LEU A 158 -18.48 -14.97 20.15
CA LEU A 158 -17.52 -16.03 20.48
C LEU A 158 -17.44 -16.31 21.99
N PHE A 159 -17.66 -15.28 22.82
CA PHE A 159 -17.42 -15.34 24.26
C PHE A 159 -18.61 -14.96 25.12
N GLY A 160 -19.66 -14.33 24.58
CA GLY A 160 -20.88 -13.99 25.32
C GLY A 160 -21.60 -15.19 25.94
N PRO A 161 -21.59 -16.40 25.34
CA PRO A 161 -22.13 -17.60 25.98
C PRO A 161 -21.31 -18.13 27.19
N ARG A 162 -20.14 -17.54 27.49
CA ARG A 162 -19.23 -18.05 28.52
C ARG A 162 -19.41 -17.27 29.82
N SER A 163 -19.70 -17.98 30.91
CA SER A 163 -19.91 -17.37 32.24
C SER A 163 -18.62 -16.84 32.89
N ASN A 164 -17.45 -17.20 32.37
CA ASN A 164 -16.14 -16.81 32.91
C ASN A 164 -15.45 -15.69 32.13
N VAL A 165 -16.11 -15.11 31.13
CA VAL A 165 -15.54 -14.02 30.31
C VAL A 165 -16.50 -12.84 30.34
N MET A 166 -16.02 -11.68 30.77
CA MET A 166 -16.74 -10.41 30.66
C MET A 166 -16.19 -9.64 29.47
N ILE A 167 -17.05 -9.32 28.51
CA ILE A 167 -16.70 -8.50 27.36
C ILE A 167 -17.00 -7.07 27.73
N VAL A 168 -15.97 -6.23 27.75
CA VAL A 168 -16.07 -4.81 28.08
C VAL A 168 -15.93 -4.01 26.80
N ASP A 169 -16.89 -3.13 26.54
CA ASP A 169 -16.80 -2.19 25.43
C ASP A 169 -15.62 -1.24 25.66
N PRO A 170 -14.68 -1.09 24.70
CA PRO A 170 -13.58 -0.13 24.81
C PRO A 170 -14.02 1.30 25.14
N TRP A 171 -15.23 1.71 24.73
CA TRP A 171 -15.77 3.03 25.04
C TRP A 171 -16.13 3.23 26.53
N LEU A 172 -16.23 2.15 27.31
CA LEU A 172 -16.55 2.18 28.74
C LEU A 172 -15.30 2.26 29.64
N ILE A 173 -14.09 2.06 29.09
CA ILE A 173 -12.84 2.17 29.85
C ILE A 173 -12.41 3.65 29.91
N GLY A 174 -13.10 4.42 30.76
CA GLY A 174 -12.67 5.76 31.17
C GLY A 174 -11.53 5.67 32.20
N SER A 175 -10.67 6.70 32.25
CA SER A 175 -9.61 6.82 33.25
C SER A 175 -10.21 6.79 34.66
N ILE A 176 -9.86 5.77 35.45
CA ILE A 176 -10.16 5.73 36.88
C ILE A 176 -9.11 6.59 37.57
N GLU A 177 -9.38 7.88 37.73
CA GLU A 177 -8.67 8.69 38.72
C GLU A 177 -9.23 8.34 40.10
N SER A 178 -8.45 7.63 40.92
CA SER A 178 -8.78 7.45 42.33
C SER A 178 -8.57 8.78 43.06
N ASN A 179 -9.62 9.57 43.22
CA ASN A 179 -9.62 10.67 44.19
C ASN A 179 -9.70 10.08 45.61
N ASN A 180 -8.54 9.74 46.16
CA ASN A 180 -8.38 9.62 47.61
C ASN A 180 -8.34 11.02 48.21
N SER A 181 -9.51 11.59 48.46
CA SER A 181 -9.67 12.73 49.37
C SER A 181 -9.86 12.18 50.79
N ARG A 182 -8.88 12.49 51.65
CA ARG A 182 -8.92 12.28 53.11
C ARG A 182 -10.05 13.07 53.76
#